data_AF-A0A7J2LXD7-F1
#
_entry.id   AF-A0A7J2LXD7-F1
#
_cell.length_a   1.000
_cell.length_b   1.000
_cell.length_c   1.000
_cell.angle_alpha   90.00
_cell.angle_beta   90.00
_cell.angle_gamma   90.00
#
_symmetry.space_group_name_H-M   'P 1'
#
loop_
_entity.id
_entity.type
_entity.pdbx_description
1 polymer ?
#
loop_
_entity_poly.entity_id
_entity_poly.type
_entity_poly.pdbx_seq_one_letter_code
_entity_poly.pdbx_strand_id
1 'polypeptide(L)'
;MPPKAVILRVSGIVQGVGFRPFVFRIARKAGVRGYVRNMGGSEVEVRLEGEEHSIAEFLRLLLLEKPPPAKIEELTLSEDYPTGIDDFRILPSQEGAQLYSMIPPDIAVCEDCLREVYDPKDRHYRYAFNSCAWCGPRFSMIESVPYDRPNTAMRDFPLCDRCREEYEDPKNVRRFHAQG
;
A
#
# COMPACT_ATOMS: atom_id res chain seq x y z
N MET A 1 -29.17 -3.98 7.80
CA MET A 1 -29.23 -2.50 7.65
C MET A 1 -28.81 -2.16 6.22
N PRO A 2 -29.22 -1.02 5.63
CA PRO A 2 -28.71 -0.64 4.31
C PRO A 2 -27.17 -0.48 4.37
N PRO A 3 -26.45 -0.77 3.28
CA PRO A 3 -25.01 -0.57 3.23
C PRO A 3 -24.67 0.91 3.48
N LYS A 4 -23.57 1.16 4.19
CA LYS A 4 -22.97 2.49 4.36
C LYS A 4 -21.78 2.61 3.42
N ALA A 5 -21.48 3.84 3.00
CA ALA A 5 -20.22 4.14 2.35
C ALA A 5 -19.50 5.27 3.10
N VAL A 6 -18.18 5.19 3.15
CA VAL A 6 -17.32 6.20 3.77
C VAL A 6 -16.06 6.38 2.95
N ILE A 7 -15.50 7.59 3.01
CA ILE A 7 -14.16 7.88 2.50
C ILE A 7 -13.26 8.15 3.69
N LEU A 8 -12.13 7.46 3.72
CA LEU A 8 -11.04 7.72 4.63
C LEU A 8 -9.91 8.42 3.91
N ARG A 9 -9.35 9.44 4.55
CA ARG A 9 -8.03 9.98 4.20
C ARG A 9 -7.07 9.72 5.32
N VAL A 10 -5.94 9.14 4.97
CA VAL A 10 -4.90 8.73 5.91
C VAL A 10 -3.62 9.48 5.56
N SER A 11 -3.06 10.20 6.54
CA SER A 11 -1.78 10.89 6.42
C SER A 11 -0.76 10.37 7.48
N GLY A 12 0.51 10.66 7.25
CA GLY A 12 1.67 10.17 8.01
C GLY A 12 2.73 9.56 7.10
N ILE A 13 3.30 8.42 7.50
CA ILE A 13 4.17 7.59 6.65
C ILE A 13 3.32 6.45 6.10
N VAL A 14 2.63 6.70 4.99
CA VAL A 14 1.63 5.76 4.42
C VAL A 14 1.84 5.46 2.94
N GLN A 15 2.68 6.22 2.24
CA GLN A 15 3.16 5.87 0.91
C GLN A 15 4.55 5.25 0.99
N GLY A 16 4.93 4.41 0.02
CA GLY A 16 6.22 3.70 0.07
C GLY A 16 6.31 2.54 1.06
N VAL A 17 5.30 2.29 1.88
CA VAL A 17 5.41 1.35 3.02
C VAL A 17 4.54 0.10 2.90
N GLY A 18 4.08 -0.21 1.69
CA GLY A 18 3.19 -1.36 1.44
C GLY A 18 1.76 -1.16 1.95
N PHE A 19 1.32 0.10 2.12
CA PHE A 19 0.02 0.42 2.71
C PHE A 19 -1.16 0.05 1.81
N ARG A 20 -1.10 0.32 0.49
CA ARG A 20 -2.15 -0.07 -0.47
C ARG A 20 -2.40 -1.60 -0.48
N PRO A 21 -1.37 -2.46 -0.61
CA PRO A 21 -1.49 -3.91 -0.40
C PRO A 21 -2.14 -4.30 0.92
N PHE A 22 -1.72 -3.65 2.01
CA PHE A 22 -2.23 -3.90 3.33
C PHE A 22 -3.73 -3.61 3.42
N VAL A 23 -4.14 -2.41 2.99
CA VAL A 23 -5.54 -1.97 2.95
C VAL A 23 -6.40 -2.94 2.12
N PHE A 24 -5.91 -3.36 0.95
CA PHE A 24 -6.59 -4.36 0.12
C PHE A 24 -6.85 -5.67 0.89
N ARG A 25 -5.85 -6.19 1.60
CA ARG A 25 -6.00 -7.45 2.35
C ARG A 25 -6.98 -7.33 3.51
N ILE A 26 -6.89 -6.25 4.30
CA ILE A 26 -7.81 -6.08 5.43
C ILE A 26 -9.24 -5.76 4.97
N ALA A 27 -9.41 -5.11 3.83
CA ALA A 27 -10.73 -4.90 3.22
C ALA A 27 -11.40 -6.23 2.90
N ARG A 28 -10.67 -7.14 2.25
CA ARG A 28 -11.17 -8.50 1.98
C ARG A 28 -11.44 -9.29 3.26
N LYS A 29 -10.59 -9.16 4.28
CA LYS A 29 -10.76 -9.82 5.59
C LYS A 29 -12.01 -9.32 6.34
N ALA A 30 -12.29 -8.01 6.28
CA ALA A 30 -13.44 -7.38 6.92
C ALA A 30 -14.75 -7.53 6.11
N GLY A 31 -14.66 -7.96 4.85
CA GLY A 31 -15.81 -8.08 3.95
C GLY A 31 -16.35 -6.74 3.45
N VAL A 32 -15.50 -5.71 3.32
CA VAL A 32 -15.86 -4.41 2.74
C VAL A 32 -15.42 -4.33 1.28
N ARG A 33 -16.16 -3.56 0.48
CA ARG A 33 -15.89 -3.30 -0.94
C ARG A 33 -15.46 -1.86 -1.13
N GLY A 34 -14.90 -1.52 -2.29
CA GLY A 34 -14.43 -0.16 -2.58
C GLY A 34 -13.03 -0.11 -3.17
N TYR A 35 -12.21 0.83 -2.71
CA TYR A 35 -10.87 0.99 -3.26
C TYR A 35 -9.88 1.65 -2.32
N VAL A 36 -8.60 1.55 -2.70
CA VAL A 36 -7.50 2.34 -2.14
C VAL A 36 -6.64 2.94 -3.25
N ARG A 37 -6.16 4.17 -3.06
CA ARG A 37 -5.22 4.84 -3.97
C ARG A 37 -4.32 5.83 -3.24
N ASN A 38 -3.15 6.08 -3.81
CA ASN A 38 -2.28 7.17 -3.37
C ASN A 38 -2.76 8.50 -3.97
N MET A 39 -2.55 9.58 -3.22
CA MET A 39 -2.82 10.95 -3.66
C MET A 39 -1.50 11.74 -3.74
N GLY A 40 -1.51 12.86 -4.47
CA GLY A 40 -0.33 13.72 -4.67
C GLY A 40 0.23 14.34 -3.39
N GLY A 41 -0.55 14.43 -2.31
CA GLY A 41 -0.07 14.93 -1.01
C GLY A 41 0.78 13.95 -0.20
N SER A 42 1.16 12.80 -0.75
CA SER A 42 1.67 11.63 -0.01
C SER A 42 0.65 10.97 0.94
N GLU A 43 -0.62 11.40 0.93
CA GLU A 43 -1.72 10.78 1.67
C GLU A 43 -2.32 9.58 0.92
N VAL A 44 -3.13 8.76 1.59
CA VAL A 44 -3.86 7.65 0.99
C VAL A 44 -5.35 7.85 1.16
N GLU A 45 -6.10 7.68 0.07
CA GLU A 45 -7.56 7.66 0.11
C GLU A 45 -8.04 6.21 0.07
N VAL A 46 -8.97 5.88 0.98
CA VAL A 46 -9.67 4.59 1.02
C VAL A 46 -11.16 4.84 0.97
N ARG A 47 -11.84 4.33 -0.04
CA ARG A 47 -13.31 4.29 -0.05
C ARG A 47 -13.78 2.92 0.38
N LEU A 48 -14.69 2.88 1.35
CA LEU A 48 -15.30 1.65 1.85
C LEU A 48 -16.80 1.67 1.60
N GLU A 49 -17.35 0.51 1.28
CA GLU A 49 -18.78 0.26 1.17
C GLU A 49 -19.11 -1.10 1.78
N GLY A 50 -20.07 -1.13 2.71
CA GLY A 50 -20.43 -2.36 3.40
C GLY A 50 -21.34 -2.14 4.59
N GLU A 51 -21.54 -3.20 5.37
CA GLU A 51 -22.26 -3.11 6.64
C GLU A 51 -21.45 -2.36 7.70
N GLU A 52 -22.13 -1.75 8.65
CA GLU A 52 -21.51 -0.98 9.72
C GLU A 52 -20.49 -1.79 10.52
N HIS A 53 -20.78 -3.06 10.82
CA HIS A 53 -19.85 -3.94 11.51
C HIS A 53 -18.58 -4.22 10.68
N SER A 54 -18.69 -4.29 9.35
CA SER A 54 -17.59 -4.60 8.45
C SER A 54 -16.68 -3.39 8.30
N ILE A 55 -17.26 -2.19 8.23
CA ILE A 55 -16.50 -0.93 8.27
C ILE A 55 -15.79 -0.81 9.63
N ALA A 56 -16.47 -1.09 10.75
CA ALA A 56 -15.85 -1.06 12.07
C ALA A 56 -14.69 -2.07 12.19
N GLU A 57 -14.86 -3.29 11.69
CA GLU A 57 -13.79 -4.30 11.67
C GLU A 57 -12.62 -3.86 10.79
N PHE A 58 -12.88 -3.25 9.62
CA PHE A 58 -11.82 -2.68 8.79
C PHE A 58 -11.01 -1.64 9.56
N LEU A 59 -11.66 -0.69 10.24
CA LEU A 59 -10.98 0.35 11.02
C LEU A 59 -10.14 -0.24 12.15
N ARG A 60 -10.66 -1.27 12.82
CA ARG A 60 -9.94 -2.00 13.86
C ARG A 60 -8.67 -2.65 13.31
N LEU A 61 -8.78 -3.36 12.17
CA LEU A 61 -7.65 -4.01 11.51
C LEU A 61 -6.62 -2.99 10.98
N LEU A 62 -7.08 -1.85 10.46
CA LEU A 62 -6.23 -0.77 9.95
C LEU A 62 -5.25 -0.27 11.02
N LEU A 63 -5.71 -0.14 12.27
CA LEU A 63 -4.89 0.35 13.39
C LEU A 63 -3.99 -0.75 13.99
N LEU A 64 -4.44 -2.01 14.00
CA LEU A 64 -3.74 -3.11 14.65
C LEU A 64 -2.70 -3.82 13.78
N GLU A 65 -3.00 -4.01 12.49
CA GLU A 65 -2.22 -4.88 11.60
C GLU A 65 -1.34 -4.11 10.60
N LYS A 66 -1.20 -2.78 10.77
CA LYS A 66 -0.47 -1.92 9.84
C LYS A 66 0.96 -2.42 9.57
N PRO A 67 1.51 -2.23 8.35
CA PRO A 67 2.88 -2.62 8.03
C PRO A 67 3.89 -2.02 9.01
N PRO A 68 5.00 -2.72 9.33
CA PRO A 68 5.99 -2.21 10.29
C PRO A 68 6.49 -0.78 10.02
N PRO A 69 6.82 -0.38 8.77
CA PRO A 69 7.28 0.97 8.50
C PRO A 69 6.15 2.01 8.38
N ALA A 70 4.88 1.60 8.40
CA ALA A 70 3.76 2.52 8.28
C ALA A 70 3.47 3.22 9.61
N LYS A 71 3.26 4.53 9.54
CA LYS A 71 2.84 5.37 10.68
C LYS A 71 1.64 6.21 10.25
N ILE A 72 0.51 6.00 10.90
CA ILE A 72 -0.69 6.84 10.71
C ILE A 72 -0.60 7.97 11.72
N GLU A 73 -0.66 9.21 11.25
CA GLU A 73 -0.65 10.41 12.09
C GLU A 73 -2.02 11.08 12.14
N GLU A 74 -2.69 11.16 10.99
CA GLU A 74 -4.06 11.64 10.89
C GLU A 74 -4.91 10.65 10.09
N LEU A 75 -6.15 10.49 10.53
CA LEU A 75 -7.17 9.73 9.84
C LEU A 75 -8.46 10.52 9.91
N THR A 76 -8.95 10.98 8.76
CA THR A 76 -10.26 11.63 8.64
C THR A 76 -11.23 10.69 7.96
N LEU A 77 -12.49 10.73 8.42
CA LEU A 77 -13.57 9.93 7.89
C LEU A 77 -14.71 10.87 7.47
N SER A 78 -15.19 10.72 6.25
CA SER A 78 -16.35 11.41 5.73
C SER A 78 -17.39 10.41 5.24
N GLU A 79 -18.66 10.76 5.40
CA GLU A 79 -19.77 9.99 4.84
C GLU A 79 -19.74 10.05 3.31
N ASP A 80 -20.17 8.96 2.68
CA ASP A 80 -20.38 8.85 1.24
C ASP A 80 -21.62 7.99 0.97
N TYR A 81 -22.04 7.90 -0.28
CA TYR A 81 -23.21 7.12 -0.69
C TYR A 81 -22.81 5.80 -1.33
N PRO A 82 -23.46 4.67 -0.99
CA PRO A 82 -23.22 3.40 -1.66
C PRO A 82 -23.45 3.50 -3.16
N THR A 83 -22.51 3.01 -3.96
CA THR A 83 -22.59 3.03 -5.43
C THR A 83 -22.74 1.64 -6.02
N GLY A 84 -22.77 0.59 -5.19
CA GLY A 84 -22.94 -0.79 -5.63
C GLY A 84 -21.64 -1.44 -6.11
N ILE A 85 -20.49 -1.02 -5.58
CA ILE A 85 -19.20 -1.64 -5.90
C ILE A 85 -19.21 -3.10 -5.45
N ASP A 86 -18.76 -4.00 -6.32
CA ASP A 86 -18.80 -5.45 -6.14
C ASP A 86 -17.55 -6.04 -5.46
N ASP A 87 -16.41 -5.36 -5.56
CA ASP A 87 -15.11 -5.82 -5.05
C ASP A 87 -14.30 -4.69 -4.39
N PHE A 88 -13.14 -5.02 -3.83
CA PHE A 88 -12.16 -4.05 -3.35
C PHE A 88 -10.94 -4.00 -4.27
N ARG A 89 -10.57 -2.81 -4.76
CA ARG A 89 -9.48 -2.67 -5.76
C ARG A 89 -8.40 -1.68 -5.35
N ILE A 90 -7.16 -1.93 -5.76
CA ILE A 90 -6.09 -0.91 -5.74
C ILE A 90 -6.21 -0.12 -7.04
N LEU A 91 -6.57 1.16 -6.95
CA LEU A 91 -6.71 2.03 -8.12
C LEU A 91 -5.39 2.74 -8.45
N PRO A 92 -5.24 3.22 -9.71
CA PRO A 92 -4.19 4.16 -10.04
C PRO A 92 -4.20 5.36 -9.11
N SER A 93 -3.02 5.88 -8.84
CA SER A 93 -2.87 7.05 -7.99
C SER A 93 -3.44 8.29 -8.66
N GLN A 94 -3.93 9.22 -7.86
CA GLN A 94 -4.52 10.47 -8.34
C GLN A 94 -3.61 11.66 -7.99
N GLU A 95 -3.51 12.60 -8.93
CA GLU A 95 -2.85 13.88 -8.70
C GLU A 95 -3.67 14.82 -7.81
N GLY A 96 -2.99 15.67 -7.08
CA GLY A 96 -3.61 16.59 -6.11
C GLY A 96 -3.60 16.06 -4.68
N ALA A 97 -3.62 17.00 -3.74
CA ALA A 97 -3.56 16.75 -2.31
C ALA A 97 -4.77 17.40 -1.64
N GLN A 98 -5.44 16.68 -0.74
CA GLN A 98 -6.32 17.29 0.25
C GLN A 98 -5.61 17.43 1.60
N LEU A 99 -4.77 16.46 1.95
CA LEU A 99 -3.83 16.54 3.07
C LEU A 99 -2.40 16.31 2.57
N TYR A 100 -1.45 17.05 3.15
CA TYR A 100 -0.04 16.77 2.98
C TYR A 100 0.42 15.76 4.04
N SER A 101 1.28 14.85 3.62
CA SER A 101 1.77 13.71 4.37
C SER A 101 3.29 13.62 4.20
N MET A 102 3.95 12.78 5.00
CA MET A 102 5.41 12.66 4.96
C MET A 102 5.88 11.66 3.90
N ILE A 103 6.98 12.01 3.23
CA ILE A 103 7.73 11.06 2.40
C ILE A 103 8.56 10.16 3.34
N PRO A 104 8.46 8.83 3.23
CA PRO A 104 9.26 7.93 4.07
C PRO A 104 10.77 8.11 3.86
N PRO A 105 11.58 8.04 4.93
CA PRO A 105 13.04 7.93 4.78
C PRO A 105 13.41 6.58 4.15
N ASP A 106 14.67 6.45 3.72
CA ASP A 106 15.22 5.16 3.31
C ASP A 106 15.24 4.18 4.48
N ILE A 107 14.94 2.90 4.22
CA ILE A 107 14.79 1.87 5.25
C ILE A 107 15.80 0.74 4.99
N ALA A 108 16.56 0.36 6.02
CA ALA A 108 17.49 -0.76 5.94
C ALA A 108 16.77 -2.08 5.55
N VAL A 109 17.51 -3.00 4.93
CA VAL A 109 16.98 -4.32 4.53
C VAL A 109 16.32 -5.03 5.72
N CYS A 110 15.12 -5.57 5.54
CA CYS A 110 14.43 -6.32 6.59
C CYS A 110 14.98 -7.75 6.71
N GLU A 111 14.71 -8.40 7.84
CA GLU A 111 15.16 -9.77 8.11
C GLU A 111 14.64 -10.81 7.10
N ASP A 112 13.44 -10.60 6.52
CA ASP A 112 12.92 -11.47 5.46
C ASP A 112 13.75 -11.35 4.18
N CYS A 113 13.99 -10.12 3.71
CA CYS A 113 14.79 -9.88 2.51
C CYS A 113 16.24 -10.32 2.70
N LEU A 114 16.76 -10.19 3.93
CA LEU A 114 18.10 -10.66 4.27
C LEU A 114 18.19 -12.18 4.21
N ARG A 115 17.18 -12.90 4.71
CA ARG A 115 17.09 -14.36 4.62
C ARG A 115 17.10 -14.84 3.17
N GLU A 116 16.32 -14.21 2.30
CA GLU A 116 16.28 -14.55 0.86
C GLU A 116 17.63 -14.34 0.17
N VAL A 117 18.33 -13.25 0.48
CA VAL A 117 19.65 -12.96 -0.10
C VAL A 117 20.69 -14.02 0.30
N TYR A 118 20.54 -14.62 1.48
CA TYR A 118 21.46 -15.64 1.98
C TYR A 118 21.04 -17.09 1.68
N ASP A 119 19.83 -17.34 1.18
CA ASP A 119 19.35 -18.68 0.84
C ASP A 119 19.74 -19.08 -0.59
N PRO A 120 20.63 -20.08 -0.81
CA PRO A 120 21.01 -20.54 -2.14
C PRO A 120 19.86 -21.11 -3.00
N LYS A 121 18.69 -21.38 -2.40
CA LYS A 121 17.49 -21.86 -3.09
C LYS A 121 16.53 -20.74 -3.49
N ASP A 122 16.70 -19.53 -2.95
CA ASP A 122 15.86 -18.40 -3.30
C ASP A 122 16.33 -17.75 -4.61
N ARG A 123 15.39 -17.23 -5.40
CA ARG A 123 15.71 -16.54 -6.66
C ARG A 123 16.49 -15.24 -6.44
N HIS A 124 16.43 -14.68 -5.24
CA HIS A 124 17.15 -13.47 -4.84
C HIS A 124 18.50 -13.77 -4.18
N TYR A 125 19.00 -15.01 -4.23
CA TYR A 125 20.30 -15.36 -3.68
C TYR A 125 21.40 -14.42 -4.18
N ARG A 126 22.09 -13.73 -3.25
CA ARG A 126 23.12 -12.72 -3.52
C ARG A 126 22.68 -11.55 -4.41
N TYR A 127 21.37 -11.29 -4.53
CA TYR A 127 20.87 -10.14 -5.29
C TYR A 127 21.07 -8.84 -4.49
N ALA A 128 22.00 -8.00 -4.95
CA ALA A 128 22.44 -6.80 -4.22
C ALA A 128 21.36 -5.74 -3.99
N PHE A 129 20.32 -5.72 -4.83
CA PHE A 129 19.23 -4.74 -4.76
C PHE A 129 17.93 -5.36 -4.23
N ASN A 130 17.99 -6.49 -3.50
CA ASN A 130 16.79 -7.11 -2.96
C ASN A 130 16.08 -6.17 -1.97
N SER A 131 14.82 -5.88 -2.24
CA SER A 131 13.96 -5.07 -1.39
C SER A 131 12.53 -5.60 -1.42
N CYS A 132 11.69 -5.13 -0.50
CA CYS A 132 10.26 -5.41 -0.53
C CYS A 132 9.48 -4.14 -0.19
N ALA A 133 8.15 -4.24 -0.13
CA ALA A 133 7.30 -3.10 0.22
C ALA A 133 7.62 -2.47 1.59
N TRP A 134 8.34 -3.19 2.47
CA TRP A 134 8.66 -2.74 3.83
C TRP A 134 10.10 -2.24 4.04
N CYS A 135 11.00 -2.41 3.07
CA CYS A 135 12.40 -2.00 3.20
C CYS A 135 13.01 -1.50 1.88
N GLY A 136 14.23 -0.97 1.93
CA GLY A 136 14.96 -0.47 0.78
C GLY A 136 14.88 1.06 0.64
N PRO A 137 15.42 1.60 -0.47
CA PRO A 137 15.42 3.04 -0.73
C PRO A 137 13.98 3.56 -0.86
N ARG A 138 13.75 4.80 -0.43
CA ARG A 138 12.48 5.52 -0.52
C ARG A 138 12.77 6.96 -0.90
N PHE A 139 13.05 7.83 0.06
CA PHE A 139 13.37 9.24 -0.20
C PHE A 139 14.45 9.40 -1.27
N SER A 140 15.50 8.58 -1.23
CA SER A 140 16.59 8.62 -2.22
C SER A 140 16.20 8.23 -3.65
N MET A 141 15.06 7.56 -3.85
CA MET A 141 14.61 7.08 -5.16
C MET A 141 13.36 7.80 -5.69
N ILE A 142 12.64 8.55 -4.87
CA ILE A 142 11.39 9.22 -5.26
C ILE A 142 11.72 10.49 -6.05
N GLU A 143 11.20 10.58 -7.27
CA GLU A 143 11.30 11.79 -8.10
C GLU A 143 10.09 12.71 -7.87
N SER A 144 8.90 12.14 -7.70
CA SER A 144 7.66 12.87 -7.48
C SER A 144 6.63 12.03 -6.72
N VAL A 145 5.57 12.69 -6.27
CA VAL A 145 4.42 12.08 -5.60
C VAL A 145 3.20 12.16 -6.53
N PRO A 146 2.29 11.17 -6.52
CA PRO A 146 2.19 10.01 -5.61
C PRO A 146 3.26 8.91 -5.83
N TYR A 147 3.56 8.14 -4.78
CA TYR A 147 4.52 7.03 -4.82
C TYR A 147 4.03 5.88 -5.70
N ASP A 148 4.54 5.84 -6.92
CA ASP A 148 4.42 4.74 -7.87
C ASP A 148 5.73 4.58 -8.63
N ARG A 149 5.98 3.37 -9.15
CA ARG A 149 7.21 3.06 -9.89
C ARG A 149 7.56 4.10 -10.97
N PRO A 150 6.64 4.63 -11.80
CA PRO A 150 6.95 5.66 -12.80
C PRO A 150 7.44 7.00 -12.24
N ASN A 151 7.14 7.28 -10.97
CA ASN A 151 7.51 8.50 -10.25
C ASN A 151 8.77 8.30 -9.38
N THR A 152 9.59 7.30 -9.72
CA THR A 152 10.81 6.94 -9.01
C THR A 152 11.91 6.62 -10.00
N ALA A 153 13.15 6.56 -9.53
CA ALA A 153 14.30 6.08 -10.32
C ALA A 153 14.10 4.65 -10.87
N MET A 154 13.15 3.87 -10.35
CA MET A 154 12.82 2.53 -10.85
C MET A 154 11.99 2.54 -12.14
N ARG A 155 11.57 3.71 -12.64
CA ARG A 155 10.92 3.90 -13.95
C ARG A 155 11.70 3.23 -15.07
N ASP A 156 13.03 3.36 -15.05
CA ASP A 156 13.90 2.93 -16.14
C ASP A 156 14.22 1.42 -16.07
N PHE A 157 13.69 0.71 -15.06
CA PHE A 157 13.88 -0.72 -14.84
C PHE A 157 12.53 -1.46 -14.91
N PRO A 158 12.04 -1.80 -16.11
CA PRO A 158 10.76 -2.51 -16.26
C PRO A 158 10.81 -3.90 -15.60
N LEU A 159 9.70 -4.31 -14.99
CA LEU A 159 9.59 -5.63 -14.34
C LEU A 159 9.68 -6.75 -15.39
N CYS A 160 10.57 -7.72 -15.14
CA CYS A 160 10.51 -9.01 -15.84
C CYS A 160 9.29 -9.81 -15.39
N ASP A 161 8.97 -10.89 -16.12
CA ASP A 161 7.75 -11.68 -15.89
C ASP A 161 7.63 -12.18 -14.45
N ARG A 162 8.70 -12.72 -13.85
CA ARG A 162 8.69 -13.20 -12.46
C ARG A 162 8.45 -12.09 -11.44
N CYS A 163 9.02 -10.90 -11.66
CA CYS A 163 8.79 -9.77 -10.76
C CYS A 163 7.37 -9.22 -10.93
N ARG A 164 6.80 -9.29 -12.15
CA ARG A 164 5.42 -8.92 -12.42
C ARG A 164 4.44 -9.87 -11.72
N GLU A 165 4.69 -11.18 -11.78
CA GLU A 165 3.90 -12.19 -11.06
C GLU A 165 3.84 -11.88 -9.55
N GLU A 166 4.98 -11.59 -8.93
CA GLU A 166 5.02 -11.22 -7.50
C GLU A 166 4.38 -9.86 -7.20
N TYR A 167 4.50 -8.90 -8.13
CA TYR A 167 3.88 -7.58 -8.01
C TYR A 167 2.35 -7.67 -8.05
N GLU A 168 1.81 -8.58 -8.85
CA GLU A 168 0.37 -8.74 -9.08
C GLU A 168 -0.29 -9.77 -8.14
N ASP A 169 0.48 -10.65 -7.48
CA ASP A 169 -0.05 -11.68 -6.58
C ASP A 169 -0.45 -11.13 -5.19
N PRO A 170 -1.75 -11.07 -4.84
CA PRO A 170 -2.19 -10.56 -3.54
C PRO A 170 -1.80 -11.47 -2.36
N LYS A 171 -1.39 -12.72 -2.61
CA LYS A 171 -0.87 -13.64 -1.59
C LYS A 171 0.57 -13.33 -1.24
N ASN A 172 1.33 -12.65 -2.10
CA ASN A 172 2.68 -12.21 -1.81
C ASN A 172 2.67 -10.95 -0.95
N VAL A 173 2.52 -11.14 0.36
CA VAL A 173 2.33 -10.06 1.34
C VAL A 173 3.39 -8.94 1.25
N ARG A 174 4.63 -9.28 0.88
CA ARG A 174 5.78 -8.37 0.85
C ARG A 174 6.05 -7.74 -0.52
N ARG A 175 5.67 -8.39 -1.63
CA ARG A 175 5.95 -7.90 -2.99
C ARG A 175 4.73 -7.52 -3.83
N PHE A 176 3.52 -7.83 -3.38
CA PHE A 176 2.29 -7.30 -3.96
C PHE A 176 2.33 -5.76 -3.99
N HIS A 177 2.26 -5.15 -5.17
CA HIS A 177 2.48 -3.72 -5.43
C HIS A 177 3.74 -3.10 -4.78
N ALA A 178 4.85 -3.85 -4.65
CA ALA A 178 6.14 -3.26 -4.28
C ALA A 178 6.70 -2.42 -5.45
N GLN A 179 6.85 -1.11 -5.25
CA GLN A 179 7.24 -0.20 -6.34
C GLN A 179 8.76 -0.13 -6.58
N GLY A 180 9.55 -0.50 -5.57
CA GLY A 180 11.02 -0.43 -5.57
C GLY A 180 11.71 -1.65 -6.16
#